data_AF-A0A1A6LCB7-F1
#
_entry.id   AF-A0A1A6LCB7-F1
#
_cell.length_a   1.000
_cell.length_b   1.000
_cell.length_c   1.000
_cell.angle_alpha   90.00
_cell.angle_beta   90.00
_cell.angle_gamma   90.00
#
_symmetry.space_group_name_H-M   'P 1'
#
loop_
_entity.id
_entity.type
_entity.pdbx_description
1 polymer ?
#
loop_
_entity_poly.entity_id
_entity_poly.type
_entity_poly.pdbx_seq_one_letter_code
_entity_poly.pdbx_strand_id
1 'polypeptide(L)'
;MAFNLRNRNFLKLLDFTPKEIQFLLDLSADLKKAKYAGTEQKKLNGKNIALIFEKASTRTRCAFEVAAFDQGAQVSYLGPSGSQIGQKESMKDTARVLGRMYDGIEYRGFGQSIVEDLGAYAGVPVWNGLTDEFHPTQILADFLTMLEHGRGKHLHQISFAYLGDARNNMGNSLLVGAAKMGMDIRLVAPKAFWPEEHLVEECQAIAQTTGAKITLTEDVAEGVKGCDFLYTDVWVSMGEAPEAWDERVAVMTPYQVNMDVIKLTGNPQVKFMHCLPAFHNNETVIGQQVADKYGMNGLEVTDEVFESDYSIVFDEAENRMHTIKAVMVATLGQ
;
A
#
# COMPACT_ATOMS: atom_id res chain seq x y z
N MET A 1 27.69 10.66 1.95
CA MET A 1 27.30 10.20 3.29
C MET A 1 26.23 9.15 3.10
N ALA A 2 26.34 7.98 3.71
CA ALA A 2 25.27 6.97 3.65
C ALA A 2 23.99 7.56 4.25
N PHE A 3 22.87 7.44 3.57
CA PHE A 3 21.57 7.84 4.11
C PHE A 3 21.25 6.87 5.26
N ASN A 4 21.14 7.36 6.50
CA ASN A 4 20.99 6.49 7.66
C ASN A 4 19.56 6.53 8.20
N LEU A 5 18.82 5.45 7.97
CA LEU A 5 17.47 5.23 8.50
C LEU A 5 17.46 4.30 9.71
N ARG A 6 18.62 3.92 10.25
CA ARG A 6 18.73 3.00 11.38
C ARG A 6 17.94 3.51 12.59
N ASN A 7 17.22 2.61 13.24
CA ASN A 7 16.34 2.85 14.39
C ASN A 7 15.11 3.72 14.10
N ARG A 8 14.81 4.06 12.85
CA ARG A 8 13.57 4.76 12.49
C ARG A 8 12.40 3.79 12.48
N ASN A 9 11.26 4.26 12.96
CA ASN A 9 9.96 3.63 12.69
C ASN A 9 9.53 3.95 11.25
N PHE A 10 8.68 3.11 10.67
CA PHE A 10 8.05 3.31 9.36
C PHE A 10 6.53 3.31 9.53
N LEU A 11 5.97 4.42 10.02
CA LEU A 11 4.56 4.49 10.44
C LEU A 11 3.64 5.05 9.34
N LYS A 12 4.11 6.09 8.65
CA LYS A 12 3.43 6.71 7.49
C LYS A 12 4.46 7.45 6.63
N LEU A 13 4.16 7.63 5.34
CA LEU A 13 5.09 8.31 4.40
C LEU A 13 5.25 9.81 4.69
N LEU A 14 4.33 10.42 5.44
CA LEU A 14 4.48 11.82 5.90
C LEU A 14 5.74 12.01 6.75
N ASP A 15 6.15 10.99 7.50
CA ASP A 15 7.32 10.99 8.38
C ASP A 15 8.66 10.93 7.63
N PHE A 16 8.63 10.82 6.29
CA PHE A 16 9.80 10.67 5.44
C PHE A 16 9.94 11.80 4.42
N THR A 17 11.17 12.16 4.12
CA THR A 17 11.54 13.09 3.06
C THR A 17 11.52 12.39 1.70
N PRO A 18 11.36 13.12 0.58
CA PRO A 18 11.43 12.53 -0.76
C PRO A 18 12.73 11.74 -1.01
N LYS A 19 13.86 12.20 -0.46
CA LYS A 19 15.15 11.52 -0.58
C LYS A 19 15.20 10.20 0.19
N GLU A 20 14.53 10.12 1.33
CA GLU A 20 14.42 8.88 2.12
C GLU A 20 13.57 7.84 1.41
N ILE A 21 12.45 8.27 0.84
CA ILE A 21 11.57 7.40 0.06
C ILE A 21 12.32 6.87 -1.16
N GLN A 22 13.01 7.74 -1.91
CA GLN A 22 13.85 7.31 -3.04
C GLN A 22 14.94 6.33 -2.60
N PHE A 23 15.61 6.57 -1.48
CA PHE A 23 16.62 5.64 -0.94
C PHE A 23 16.03 4.25 -0.66
N LEU A 24 14.82 4.18 -0.08
CA LEU A 24 14.13 2.91 0.15
C LEU A 24 13.78 2.21 -1.16
N LEU A 25 13.33 2.94 -2.19
CA LEU A 25 13.04 2.37 -3.51
C LEU A 25 14.30 1.83 -4.20
N ASP A 26 15.40 2.59 -4.17
CA ASP A 26 16.68 2.16 -4.73
C ASP A 26 17.20 0.90 -4.02
N LEU A 27 17.16 0.89 -2.69
CA LEU A 27 17.53 -0.28 -1.89
C LEU A 27 16.64 -1.49 -2.19
N SER A 28 15.35 -1.28 -2.43
CA SER A 28 14.42 -2.35 -2.79
C SER A 28 14.79 -2.98 -4.13
N ALA A 29 15.10 -2.17 -5.14
CA ALA A 29 15.54 -2.63 -6.45
C ALA A 29 16.87 -3.41 -6.36
N ASP A 30 17.81 -2.95 -5.53
CA ASP A 30 19.08 -3.65 -5.32
C ASP A 30 18.91 -4.99 -4.60
N LEU A 31 18.06 -5.04 -3.57
CA LEU A 31 17.73 -6.28 -2.86
C LEU A 31 17.00 -7.28 -3.76
N LYS A 32 16.08 -6.80 -4.60
CA LYS A 32 15.43 -7.63 -5.63
C LYS A 32 16.48 -8.25 -6.55
N LYS A 33 17.34 -7.44 -7.17
CA LYS A 33 18.43 -7.92 -8.05
C LYS A 33 19.34 -8.92 -7.34
N ALA A 34 19.74 -8.65 -6.09
CA ALA A 34 20.62 -9.52 -5.33
C ALA A 34 19.98 -10.89 -5.04
N LYS A 35 18.68 -10.92 -4.72
CA LYS A 35 17.93 -12.17 -4.54
C LYS A 35 17.90 -12.99 -5.84
N TYR A 36 17.51 -12.38 -6.95
CA TYR A 36 17.45 -13.05 -8.26
C TYR A 36 18.82 -13.53 -8.73
N ALA A 37 19.89 -12.79 -8.45
CA ALA A 37 21.26 -13.17 -8.81
C ALA A 37 21.89 -14.19 -7.86
N GLY A 38 21.24 -14.54 -6.74
CA GLY A 38 21.81 -15.41 -5.71
C GLY A 38 23.00 -14.79 -4.96
N THR A 39 23.10 -13.46 -4.95
CA THR A 39 24.20 -12.69 -4.33
C THR A 39 23.77 -11.93 -3.08
N GLU A 40 22.54 -12.16 -2.61
CA GLU A 40 21.98 -11.50 -1.44
C GLU A 40 22.79 -11.78 -0.16
N GLN A 41 23.15 -10.70 0.55
CA GLN A 41 23.81 -10.78 1.84
C GLN A 41 22.79 -10.58 2.96
N LYS A 42 22.85 -11.47 3.96
CA LYS A 42 22.00 -11.40 5.15
C LYS A 42 22.44 -10.28 6.09
N LYS A 43 21.61 -9.23 6.21
CA LYS A 43 21.87 -8.07 7.08
C LYS A 43 21.12 -8.12 8.42
N LEU A 44 20.24 -9.10 8.61
CA LEU A 44 19.41 -9.27 9.81
C LEU A 44 19.68 -10.60 10.54
N ASN A 45 20.88 -11.19 10.35
CA ASN A 45 21.28 -12.41 11.06
C ASN A 45 21.16 -12.25 12.58
N GLY A 46 20.42 -13.17 13.19
CA GLY A 46 20.21 -13.20 14.65
C GLY A 46 19.18 -12.20 15.17
N LYS A 47 18.44 -11.52 14.28
CA LYS A 47 17.33 -10.63 14.65
C LYS A 47 16.03 -11.40 14.82
N ASN A 48 15.24 -11.02 15.82
CA ASN A 48 13.90 -11.56 16.06
C ASN A 48 12.85 -10.47 15.84
N ILE A 49 11.84 -10.75 15.03
CA ILE A 49 10.79 -9.79 14.66
C ILE A 49 9.42 -10.28 15.11
N ALA A 50 8.65 -9.42 15.78
CA ALA A 50 7.25 -9.70 16.09
C ALA A 50 6.35 -9.15 14.98
N LEU A 51 5.37 -9.95 14.53
CA LEU A 51 4.40 -9.60 13.50
C LEU A 51 3.00 -9.58 14.12
N ILE A 52 2.49 -8.39 14.46
CA ILE A 52 1.18 -8.22 15.13
C ILE A 52 0.09 -7.98 14.08
N PHE A 53 -0.86 -8.91 13.96
CA PHE A 53 -1.97 -8.81 13.03
C PHE A 53 -3.31 -8.85 13.77
N GLU A 54 -3.94 -7.69 13.93
CA GLU A 54 -5.33 -7.59 14.43
C GLU A 54 -6.35 -7.79 13.30
N LYS A 55 -5.96 -7.53 12.05
CA LYS A 55 -6.72 -7.88 10.84
C LYS A 55 -5.97 -8.93 10.02
N ALA A 56 -6.67 -9.97 9.57
CA ALA A 56 -6.07 -11.02 8.77
C ALA A 56 -5.50 -10.48 7.44
N SER A 57 -4.33 -10.98 7.04
CA SER A 57 -3.76 -10.70 5.72
C SER A 57 -2.69 -11.69 5.35
N THR A 58 -2.89 -12.37 4.22
CA THR A 58 -1.88 -13.27 3.64
C THR A 58 -0.70 -12.49 3.05
N ARG A 59 -0.95 -11.49 2.18
CA ARG A 59 0.11 -10.81 1.41
C ARG A 59 1.09 -10.05 2.29
N THR A 60 0.63 -9.17 3.18
CA THR A 60 1.53 -8.44 4.09
C THR A 60 2.31 -9.42 4.98
N ARG A 61 1.65 -10.41 5.57
CA ARG A 61 2.30 -11.41 6.43
C ARG A 61 3.40 -12.16 5.68
N CYS A 62 3.07 -12.76 4.55
CA CYS A 62 4.04 -13.51 3.75
C CYS A 62 5.20 -12.63 3.28
N ALA A 63 4.94 -11.37 2.92
CA ALA A 63 6.00 -10.43 2.56
C ALA A 63 6.97 -10.17 3.72
N PHE A 64 6.49 -9.92 4.94
CA PHE A 64 7.34 -9.77 6.12
C PHE A 64 8.09 -11.05 6.49
N GLU A 65 7.40 -12.21 6.52
CA GLU A 65 8.02 -13.49 6.84
C GLU A 65 9.16 -13.82 5.86
N VAL A 66 8.89 -13.80 4.55
CA VAL A 66 9.88 -14.13 3.52
C VAL A 66 11.04 -13.13 3.51
N ALA A 67 10.75 -11.83 3.61
CA ALA A 67 11.79 -10.81 3.66
C ALA A 67 12.71 -10.97 4.88
N ALA A 68 12.15 -11.32 6.04
CA ALA A 68 12.91 -11.60 7.26
C ALA A 68 13.80 -12.84 7.10
N PHE A 69 13.24 -13.94 6.56
CA PHE A 69 13.96 -15.19 6.35
C PHE A 69 15.12 -15.05 5.36
N ASP A 70 14.90 -14.38 4.23
CA ASP A 70 15.93 -14.08 3.24
C ASP A 70 17.12 -13.36 3.89
N GLN A 71 16.83 -12.45 4.83
CA GLN A 71 17.82 -11.63 5.53
C GLN A 71 18.39 -12.26 6.81
N GLY A 72 17.98 -13.49 7.15
CA GLY A 72 18.50 -14.26 8.30
C GLY A 72 17.87 -13.97 9.66
N ALA A 73 16.73 -13.26 9.67
CA ALA A 73 15.95 -13.03 10.87
C ALA A 73 14.96 -14.19 11.15
N GLN A 74 14.48 -14.26 12.38
CA GLN A 74 13.38 -15.12 12.82
C GLN A 74 12.14 -14.28 13.11
N VAL A 75 10.96 -14.88 12.99
CA VAL A 75 9.68 -14.18 13.15
C VAL A 75 8.74 -14.91 14.11
N SER A 76 7.97 -14.13 14.87
CA SER A 76 6.83 -14.61 15.65
C SER A 76 5.55 -13.97 15.13
N TYR A 77 4.64 -14.78 14.59
CA TYR A 77 3.33 -14.32 14.15
C TYR A 77 2.32 -14.29 15.30
N LEU A 78 1.79 -13.11 15.59
CA LEU A 78 0.76 -12.86 16.61
C LEU A 78 -0.54 -12.49 15.88
N GLY A 79 -1.37 -13.49 15.61
CA GLY A 79 -2.63 -13.30 14.89
C GLY A 79 -3.75 -12.65 15.71
N PRO A 80 -4.95 -12.48 15.11
CA PRO A 80 -6.07 -11.76 15.72
C PRO A 80 -6.61 -12.40 17.00
N SER A 81 -6.28 -13.66 17.23
CA SER A 81 -6.62 -14.43 18.43
C SER A 81 -5.36 -14.95 19.10
N GLY A 82 -5.37 -15.02 20.43
CA GLY A 82 -4.28 -15.61 21.22
C GLY A 82 -3.33 -14.58 21.86
N SER A 83 -3.45 -13.29 21.52
CA SER A 83 -2.80 -12.19 22.24
C SER A 83 -3.78 -11.52 23.22
N GLN A 84 -3.26 -10.70 24.14
CA GLN A 84 -4.06 -9.95 25.13
C GLN A 84 -4.32 -8.49 24.74
N ILE A 85 -3.82 -8.09 23.56
CA ILE A 85 -3.80 -6.70 23.08
C ILE A 85 -5.23 -6.16 22.98
N GLY A 86 -5.47 -4.98 23.57
CA GLY A 86 -6.74 -4.26 23.52
C GLY A 86 -7.84 -4.83 24.42
N GLN A 87 -7.85 -6.14 24.68
CA GLN A 87 -8.87 -6.77 25.54
C GLN A 87 -8.48 -6.80 27.02
N LYS A 88 -7.21 -7.16 27.31
CA LYS A 88 -6.71 -7.32 28.69
C LYS A 88 -5.43 -6.55 28.96
N GLU A 89 -4.74 -6.10 27.91
CA GLU A 89 -3.47 -5.38 28.00
C GLU A 89 -3.46 -4.16 27.07
N SER A 90 -2.92 -3.04 27.55
CA SER A 90 -2.81 -1.82 26.76
C SER A 90 -1.74 -1.97 25.67
N MET A 91 -1.85 -1.20 24.57
CA MET A 91 -0.79 -1.17 23.55
C MET A 91 0.53 -0.64 24.14
N LYS A 92 0.48 0.27 25.11
CA LYS A 92 1.68 0.82 25.77
C LYS A 92 2.45 -0.24 26.55
N ASP A 93 1.75 -1.12 27.26
CA ASP A 93 2.38 -2.20 28.03
C ASP A 93 2.88 -3.31 27.10
N THR A 94 2.06 -3.69 26.12
CA THR A 94 2.43 -4.61 25.04
C THR A 94 3.73 -4.16 24.35
N ALA A 95 3.80 -2.89 23.94
CA ALA A 95 4.96 -2.30 23.28
C ALA A 95 6.23 -2.45 24.13
N ARG A 96 6.15 -2.12 25.42
CA ARG A 96 7.28 -2.21 26.35
C ARG A 96 7.73 -3.64 26.59
N VAL A 97 6.80 -4.60 26.62
CA VAL A 97 7.13 -6.03 26.78
C VAL A 97 7.81 -6.55 25.51
N LEU A 98 7.20 -6.35 24.35
CA LEU A 98 7.73 -6.85 23.08
C LEU A 98 9.08 -6.21 22.73
N GLY A 99 9.24 -4.91 22.97
CA GLY A 99 10.50 -4.20 22.73
C GLY A 99 11.67 -4.64 23.61
N ARG A 100 11.42 -5.42 24.67
CA ARG A 100 12.47 -6.07 25.48
C ARG A 100 12.89 -7.42 24.93
N MET A 101 12.09 -8.03 24.07
CA MET A 101 12.28 -9.39 23.55
C MET A 101 12.66 -9.42 22.08
N TYR A 102 12.07 -8.53 21.28
CA TYR A 102 12.22 -8.47 19.83
C TYR A 102 13.07 -7.27 19.40
N ASP A 103 13.72 -7.40 18.25
CA ASP A 103 14.57 -6.37 17.65
C ASP A 103 13.78 -5.40 16.75
N GLY A 104 12.56 -5.77 16.34
CA GLY A 104 11.68 -4.96 15.51
C GLY A 104 10.24 -5.51 15.56
N ILE A 105 9.28 -4.65 15.31
CA ILE A 105 7.85 -4.98 15.45
C ILE A 105 7.09 -4.47 14.22
N GLU A 106 6.39 -5.37 13.55
CA GLU A 106 5.36 -5.00 12.58
C GLU A 106 4.00 -4.97 13.27
N TYR A 107 3.15 -4.03 12.86
CA TYR A 107 1.77 -3.95 13.28
C TYR A 107 0.85 -3.69 12.10
N ARG A 108 -0.20 -4.50 12.01
CA ARG A 108 -1.34 -4.32 11.12
C ARG A 108 -2.65 -4.42 11.91
N GLY A 109 -3.47 -3.38 11.82
CA GLY A 109 -4.72 -3.34 12.57
C GLY A 109 -5.64 -2.20 12.17
N PHE A 110 -6.10 -1.47 13.18
CA PHE A 110 -7.09 -0.39 13.06
C PHE A 110 -6.41 0.98 13.00
N GLY A 111 -6.90 1.96 13.76
CA GLY A 111 -6.47 3.35 13.69
C GLY A 111 -4.97 3.59 13.89
N GLN A 112 -4.47 4.62 13.20
CA GLN A 112 -3.08 5.06 13.19
C GLN A 112 -2.56 5.38 14.60
N SER A 113 -3.39 5.92 15.48
CA SER A 113 -3.01 6.24 16.86
C SER A 113 -2.45 5.04 17.64
N ILE A 114 -2.92 3.82 17.34
CA ILE A 114 -2.45 2.60 17.98
C ILE A 114 -1.00 2.30 17.56
N VAL A 115 -0.68 2.43 16.27
CA VAL A 115 0.68 2.17 15.78
C VAL A 115 1.66 3.30 16.17
N GLU A 116 1.17 4.54 16.32
CA GLU A 116 1.94 5.65 16.88
C GLU A 116 2.29 5.41 18.36
N ASP A 117 1.34 4.95 19.17
CA ASP A 117 1.59 4.55 20.56
C ASP A 117 2.61 3.40 20.61
N LEU A 118 2.44 2.35 19.79
CA LEU A 118 3.41 1.25 19.70
C LEU A 118 4.81 1.77 19.35
N GLY A 119 4.91 2.63 18.33
CA GLY A 119 6.15 3.27 17.88
C GLY A 119 6.83 4.12 18.95
N ALA A 120 6.07 4.79 19.81
CA ALA A 120 6.58 5.63 20.88
C ALA A 120 7.11 4.84 22.09
N TYR A 121 6.51 3.69 22.41
CA TYR A 121 6.79 2.95 23.64
C TYR A 121 7.62 1.67 23.46
N ALA A 122 7.77 1.14 22.23
CA ALA A 122 8.49 -0.10 21.98
C ALA A 122 10.01 0.01 22.23
N GLY A 123 10.64 1.14 21.86
CA GLY A 123 12.10 1.29 21.97
C GLY A 123 12.90 0.50 20.93
N VAL A 124 12.22 -0.08 19.94
CA VAL A 124 12.79 -0.75 18.75
C VAL A 124 12.02 -0.29 17.50
N PRO A 125 12.54 -0.45 16.27
CA PRO A 125 11.82 -0.10 15.05
C PRO A 125 10.42 -0.72 14.98
N VAL A 126 9.43 0.13 14.72
CA VAL A 126 8.04 -0.25 14.48
C VAL A 126 7.65 0.05 13.03
N TRP A 127 7.04 -0.92 12.35
CA TRP A 127 6.63 -0.80 10.95
C TRP A 127 5.12 -0.98 10.82
N ASN A 128 4.46 -0.01 10.18
CA ASN A 128 3.03 -0.06 9.89
C ASN A 128 2.79 -0.94 8.64
N GLY A 129 2.23 -2.13 8.88
CA GLY A 129 1.82 -3.08 7.86
C GLY A 129 0.48 -2.76 7.21
N LEU A 130 -0.41 -2.02 7.90
CA LEU A 130 -1.63 -1.33 7.43
C LEU A 130 -2.43 -0.82 8.64
N THR A 131 -2.93 0.40 8.55
CA THR A 131 -3.92 1.02 9.46
C THR A 131 -5.16 1.45 8.67
N ASP A 132 -6.18 1.98 9.35
CA ASP A 132 -7.38 2.51 8.69
C ASP A 132 -7.04 3.73 7.81
N GLU A 133 -6.03 4.51 8.21
CA GLU A 133 -5.64 5.75 7.56
C GLU A 133 -4.50 5.61 6.55
N PHE A 134 -3.55 4.68 6.76
CA PHE A 134 -2.35 4.56 5.92
C PHE A 134 -1.88 3.12 5.67
N HIS A 135 -1.31 2.90 4.48
CA HIS A 135 -0.64 1.67 4.08
C HIS A 135 0.73 1.95 3.42
N PRO A 136 1.73 2.43 4.18
CA PRO A 136 2.94 3.00 3.60
C PRO A 136 3.83 1.97 2.87
N THR A 137 3.78 0.69 3.27
CA THR A 137 4.58 -0.37 2.63
C THR A 137 4.06 -0.74 1.24
N GLN A 138 2.75 -0.63 1.01
CA GLN A 138 2.15 -0.86 -0.31
C GLN A 138 2.65 0.19 -1.31
N ILE A 139 2.64 1.46 -0.93
CA ILE A 139 3.05 2.54 -1.84
C ILE A 139 4.50 2.44 -2.29
N LEU A 140 5.41 1.94 -1.43
CA LEU A 140 6.77 1.64 -1.87
C LEU A 140 6.79 0.57 -2.95
N ALA A 141 5.97 -0.49 -2.81
CA ALA A 141 5.85 -1.53 -3.83
C ALA A 141 5.24 -0.98 -5.11
N ASP A 142 4.21 -0.14 -5.00
CA ASP A 142 3.56 0.48 -6.14
C ASP A 142 4.57 1.32 -6.92
N PHE A 143 5.33 2.17 -6.24
CA PHE A 143 6.30 3.05 -6.89
C PHE A 143 7.50 2.30 -7.46
N LEU A 144 7.96 1.23 -6.81
CA LEU A 144 8.97 0.35 -7.41
C LEU A 144 8.44 -0.27 -8.70
N THR A 145 7.20 -0.75 -8.69
CA THR A 145 6.54 -1.35 -9.85
C THR A 145 6.36 -0.33 -10.98
N MET A 146 5.93 0.89 -10.65
CA MET A 146 5.80 1.99 -11.60
C MET A 146 7.15 2.39 -12.20
N LEU A 147 8.25 2.32 -11.45
CA LEU A 147 9.60 2.56 -11.99
C LEU A 147 10.03 1.45 -12.96
N GLU A 148 9.80 0.18 -12.59
CA GLU A 148 10.13 -0.98 -13.43
C GLU A 148 9.35 -0.99 -14.75
N HIS A 149 8.07 -0.64 -14.71
CA HIS A 149 7.18 -0.56 -15.87
C HIS A 149 7.10 0.83 -16.52
N GLY A 150 7.77 1.83 -15.92
CA GLY A 150 7.75 3.23 -16.32
C GLY A 150 8.63 3.57 -17.53
N ARG A 151 9.27 2.57 -18.14
CA ARG A 151 10.07 2.71 -19.38
C ARG A 151 11.18 3.76 -19.27
N GLY A 152 11.87 3.79 -18.13
CA GLY A 152 12.97 4.72 -17.86
C GLY A 152 12.54 6.10 -17.35
N LYS A 153 11.23 6.34 -17.15
CA LYS A 153 10.74 7.52 -16.44
C LYS A 153 11.15 7.49 -14.97
N HIS A 154 11.43 8.67 -14.44
CA HIS A 154 11.46 8.89 -13.00
C HIS A 154 10.03 9.10 -12.46
N LEU A 155 9.81 8.89 -11.16
CA LEU A 155 8.47 9.03 -10.55
C LEU A 155 7.82 10.39 -10.84
N HIS A 156 8.58 11.48 -10.79
CA HIS A 156 8.06 12.83 -11.08
C HIS A 156 7.64 13.06 -12.55
N GLN A 157 7.83 12.07 -13.43
CA GLN A 157 7.40 12.07 -14.84
C GLN A 157 6.26 11.08 -15.10
N ILE A 158 5.82 10.36 -14.06
CA ILE A 158 4.75 9.38 -14.13
C ILE A 158 3.45 10.06 -13.72
N SER A 159 2.40 9.76 -14.51
CA SER A 159 1.03 10.14 -14.20
C SER A 159 0.20 8.90 -13.93
N PHE A 160 -0.64 8.93 -12.91
CA PHE A 160 -1.55 7.82 -12.62
C PHE A 160 -2.88 8.32 -12.03
N ALA A 161 -3.92 7.52 -12.26
CA ALA A 161 -5.24 7.76 -11.71
C ALA A 161 -5.61 6.64 -10.74
N TYR A 162 -6.13 7.01 -9.57
CA TYR A 162 -6.80 6.11 -8.64
C TYR A 162 -8.31 6.27 -8.79
N LEU A 163 -9.02 5.19 -9.11
CA LEU A 163 -10.47 5.17 -9.31
C LEU A 163 -11.16 4.50 -8.12
N GLY A 164 -12.33 5.01 -7.71
CA GLY A 164 -13.15 4.42 -6.66
C GLY A 164 -13.08 5.15 -5.32
N ASP A 165 -13.08 4.42 -4.20
CA ASP A 165 -13.08 5.01 -2.85
C ASP A 165 -11.72 5.59 -2.48
N ALA A 166 -11.53 6.90 -2.69
CA ALA A 166 -10.27 7.57 -2.37
C ALA A 166 -10.15 7.97 -0.89
N ARG A 167 -11.17 7.69 -0.05
CA ARG A 167 -11.20 8.02 1.38
C ARG A 167 -10.87 6.79 2.24
N ASN A 168 -9.90 6.01 1.80
CA ASN A 168 -9.37 4.87 2.52
C ASN A 168 -7.84 4.98 2.66
N ASN A 169 -7.23 4.00 3.32
CA ASN A 169 -5.78 3.95 3.51
C ASN A 169 -4.99 3.98 2.19
N MET A 170 -5.50 3.39 1.11
CA MET A 170 -4.86 3.39 -0.21
C MET A 170 -4.91 4.77 -0.87
N GLY A 171 -6.09 5.38 -0.98
CA GLY A 171 -6.25 6.73 -1.53
C GLY A 171 -5.40 7.76 -0.78
N ASN A 172 -5.43 7.71 0.56
CA ASN A 172 -4.61 8.58 1.41
C ASN A 172 -3.11 8.37 1.16
N SER A 173 -2.65 7.12 1.11
CA SER A 173 -1.21 6.81 1.01
C SER A 173 -0.67 7.08 -0.39
N LEU A 174 -1.44 6.80 -1.45
CA LEU A 174 -1.09 7.14 -2.82
C LEU A 174 -0.97 8.66 -2.98
N LEU A 175 -1.91 9.43 -2.40
CA LEU A 175 -1.86 10.90 -2.39
C LEU A 175 -0.59 11.42 -1.73
N VAL A 176 -0.28 10.95 -0.52
CA VAL A 176 0.94 11.35 0.20
C VAL A 176 2.19 10.96 -0.59
N GLY A 177 2.26 9.72 -1.08
CA GLY A 177 3.41 9.23 -1.84
C GLY A 177 3.65 10.04 -3.11
N ALA A 178 2.60 10.30 -3.89
CA ALA A 178 2.67 11.06 -5.12
C ALA A 178 3.09 12.51 -4.86
N ALA A 179 2.54 13.14 -3.82
CA ALA A 179 2.92 14.48 -3.39
C ALA A 179 4.42 14.52 -3.04
N LYS A 180 4.92 13.57 -2.24
CA LYS A 180 6.34 13.50 -1.87
C LYS A 180 7.26 13.26 -3.06
N MET A 181 6.84 12.44 -4.03
CA MET A 181 7.69 12.04 -5.16
C MET A 181 7.54 12.91 -6.42
N GLY A 182 6.76 14.00 -6.35
CA GLY A 182 6.62 14.95 -7.45
C GLY A 182 5.75 14.43 -8.62
N MET A 183 4.88 13.45 -8.37
CA MET A 183 4.12 12.75 -9.41
C MET A 183 2.86 13.51 -9.82
N ASP A 184 2.25 13.14 -10.95
CA ASP A 184 0.89 13.56 -11.34
C ASP A 184 -0.12 12.51 -10.88
N ILE A 185 -0.78 12.75 -9.74
CA ILE A 185 -1.83 11.89 -9.19
C ILE A 185 -3.20 12.50 -9.43
N ARG A 186 -4.14 11.63 -9.81
CA ARG A 186 -5.54 11.99 -10.04
C ARG A 186 -6.42 11.04 -9.25
N LEU A 187 -7.16 11.54 -8.27
CA LEU A 187 -8.16 10.76 -7.55
C LEU A 187 -9.50 10.99 -8.26
N VAL A 188 -9.98 9.93 -8.89
CA VAL A 188 -11.16 9.90 -9.75
C VAL A 188 -12.25 9.17 -8.98
N ALA A 189 -13.02 9.93 -8.24
CA ALA A 189 -13.89 9.39 -7.19
C ALA A 189 -15.10 10.31 -7.02
N PRO A 190 -16.25 9.80 -6.56
CA PRO A 190 -17.34 10.66 -6.13
C PRO A 190 -16.88 11.58 -5.00
N LYS A 191 -17.31 12.84 -5.00
CA LYS A 191 -16.78 13.87 -4.09
C LYS A 191 -16.91 13.51 -2.60
N ALA A 192 -17.93 12.73 -2.23
CA ALA A 192 -18.14 12.25 -0.87
C ALA A 192 -17.05 11.27 -0.37
N PHE A 193 -16.30 10.68 -1.30
CA PHE A 193 -15.25 9.69 -1.07
C PHE A 193 -13.86 10.23 -1.46
N TRP A 194 -13.69 11.56 -1.52
CA TRP A 194 -12.36 12.15 -1.57
C TRP A 194 -11.65 12.04 -0.21
N PRO A 195 -10.30 12.07 -0.18
CA PRO A 195 -9.56 12.14 1.06
C PRO A 195 -10.00 13.34 1.92
N GLU A 196 -9.75 13.25 3.22
CA GLU A 196 -10.09 14.34 4.13
C GLU A 196 -9.37 15.64 3.75
N GLU A 197 -10.10 16.76 3.84
CA GLU A 197 -9.64 18.06 3.35
C GLU A 197 -8.28 18.46 3.92
N HIS A 198 -8.05 18.21 5.22
CA HIS A 198 -6.79 18.51 5.88
C HIS A 198 -5.59 17.74 5.27
N LEU A 199 -5.80 16.48 4.85
CA LEU A 199 -4.76 15.67 4.22
C LEU A 199 -4.49 16.17 2.79
N VAL A 200 -5.53 16.56 2.07
CA VAL A 200 -5.40 17.18 0.74
C VAL A 200 -4.61 18.48 0.83
N GLU A 201 -4.91 19.34 1.79
CA GLU A 201 -4.18 20.60 2.03
C GLU A 201 -2.70 20.36 2.35
N GLU A 202 -2.39 19.40 3.24
CA GLU A 202 -1.02 19.02 3.55
C GLU A 202 -0.28 18.51 2.31
N CYS A 203 -0.91 17.65 1.51
CA CYS A 203 -0.33 17.12 0.29
C CYS A 203 -0.15 18.18 -0.80
N GLN A 204 -1.06 19.15 -0.91
CA GLN A 204 -0.92 20.31 -1.79
C GLN A 204 0.27 21.20 -1.37
N ALA A 205 0.47 21.41 -0.06
CA ALA A 205 1.62 22.15 0.44
C ALA A 205 2.95 21.43 0.11
N ILE A 206 2.98 20.09 0.25
CA ILE A 206 4.13 19.28 -0.19
C ILE A 206 4.33 19.41 -1.71
N ALA A 207 3.26 19.31 -2.49
CA ALA A 207 3.28 19.39 -3.96
C ALA A 207 3.88 20.69 -4.49
N GLN A 208 3.66 21.82 -3.81
CA GLN A 208 4.29 23.11 -4.15
C GLN A 208 5.83 23.06 -4.12
N THR A 209 6.40 22.21 -3.27
CA THR A 209 7.86 22.06 -3.14
C THR A 209 8.44 20.99 -4.06
N THR A 210 7.68 19.93 -4.34
CA THR A 210 8.13 18.77 -5.12
C THR A 210 7.79 18.88 -6.61
N GLY A 211 6.86 19.76 -6.98
CA GLY A 211 6.31 19.88 -8.32
C GLY A 211 5.22 18.86 -8.65
N ALA A 212 4.72 18.11 -7.66
CA ALA A 212 3.62 17.18 -7.86
C ALA A 212 2.35 17.90 -8.34
N LYS A 213 1.50 17.16 -9.07
CA LYS A 213 0.17 17.61 -9.48
C LYS A 213 -0.85 16.70 -8.83
N ILE A 214 -1.81 17.31 -8.13
CA ILE A 214 -2.88 16.59 -7.44
C ILE A 214 -4.19 17.09 -8.05
N THR A 215 -4.95 16.18 -8.63
CA THR A 215 -6.28 16.45 -9.18
C THR A 215 -7.31 15.58 -8.46
N LEU A 216 -8.40 16.18 -8.00
CA LEU A 216 -9.59 15.49 -7.52
C LEU A 216 -10.70 15.76 -8.53
N THR A 217 -11.28 14.72 -9.12
CA THR A 217 -12.35 14.88 -10.10
C THR A 217 -13.37 13.74 -9.98
N GLU A 218 -14.61 14.04 -10.35
CA GLU A 218 -15.68 13.04 -10.47
C GLU A 218 -15.77 12.50 -11.91
N ASP A 219 -15.09 13.12 -12.88
CA ASP A 219 -15.11 12.76 -14.30
C ASP A 219 -14.00 11.75 -14.64
N VAL A 220 -14.42 10.53 -15.02
CA VAL A 220 -13.51 9.44 -15.39
C VAL A 220 -12.70 9.78 -16.63
N ALA A 221 -13.32 10.32 -17.68
CA ALA A 221 -12.64 10.62 -18.93
C ALA A 221 -11.59 11.73 -18.78
N GLU A 222 -11.88 12.76 -17.98
CA GLU A 222 -10.89 13.77 -17.59
C GLU A 222 -9.76 13.15 -16.77
N GLY A 223 -10.12 12.38 -15.74
CA GLY A 223 -9.18 11.83 -14.78
C GLY A 223 -8.16 10.87 -15.40
N VAL A 224 -8.60 9.94 -16.25
CA VAL A 224 -7.70 8.87 -16.74
C VAL A 224 -6.89 9.26 -17.99
N LYS A 225 -7.20 10.40 -18.61
CA LYS A 225 -6.62 10.81 -19.89
C LYS A 225 -5.09 10.95 -19.84
N GLY A 226 -4.39 10.15 -20.63
CA GLY A 226 -2.94 10.16 -20.76
C GLY A 226 -2.18 9.54 -19.60
N CYS A 227 -2.86 8.90 -18.63
CA CYS A 227 -2.20 8.23 -17.51
C CYS A 227 -1.28 7.11 -17.98
N ASP A 228 -0.16 6.94 -17.28
CA ASP A 228 0.73 5.79 -17.44
C ASP A 228 0.18 4.56 -16.70
N PHE A 229 -0.46 4.79 -15.55
CA PHE A 229 -1.04 3.73 -14.72
C PHE A 229 -2.46 4.07 -14.29
N LEU A 230 -3.33 3.06 -14.26
CA LEU A 230 -4.61 3.08 -13.59
C LEU A 230 -4.53 2.21 -12.35
N TYR A 231 -5.05 2.71 -11.24
CA TYR A 231 -5.09 2.03 -9.95
C TYR A 231 -6.53 2.01 -9.46
N THR A 232 -6.96 0.91 -8.84
CA THR A 232 -8.20 0.85 -8.06
C THR A 232 -8.00 -0.06 -6.85
N ASP A 233 -8.93 -0.01 -5.91
CA ASP A 233 -9.04 -0.96 -4.80
C ASP A 233 -10.52 -1.34 -4.61
N VAL A 234 -10.76 -2.36 -3.80
CA VAL A 234 -12.11 -2.77 -3.40
C VAL A 234 -12.84 -1.59 -2.78
N TRP A 235 -14.07 -1.35 -3.25
CA TRP A 235 -14.87 -0.23 -2.73
C TRP A 235 -15.43 -0.50 -1.35
N VAL A 236 -15.54 -1.77 -0.95
CA VAL A 236 -16.07 -2.17 0.35
C VAL A 236 -15.03 -3.02 1.06
N SER A 237 -14.60 -2.56 2.22
CA SER A 237 -13.62 -3.26 3.04
C SER A 237 -14.27 -4.46 3.73
N MET A 238 -13.48 -5.53 3.90
CA MET A 238 -13.90 -6.71 4.66
C MET A 238 -14.26 -6.30 6.11
N GLY A 239 -15.54 -6.46 6.48
CA GLY A 239 -16.06 -6.17 7.81
C GLY A 239 -16.97 -4.94 7.90
N GLU A 240 -17.12 -4.18 6.81
CA GLU A 240 -18.10 -3.11 6.76
C GLU A 240 -19.53 -3.65 6.67
N ALA A 241 -20.47 -2.84 7.17
CA ALA A 241 -21.85 -3.24 7.35
C ALA A 241 -22.51 -3.59 5.99
N PRO A 242 -23.39 -4.61 5.91
CA PRO A 242 -24.07 -4.98 4.68
C PRO A 242 -24.77 -3.82 3.96
N GLU A 243 -25.25 -2.84 4.72
CA GLU A 243 -25.92 -1.63 4.22
C GLU A 243 -24.98 -0.73 3.42
N ALA A 244 -23.68 -0.71 3.76
CA ALA A 244 -22.68 0.06 3.02
C ALA A 244 -22.47 -0.46 1.59
N TRP A 245 -22.77 -1.75 1.34
CA TRP A 245 -22.61 -2.32 0.00
C TRP A 245 -23.59 -1.73 -1.01
N ASP A 246 -24.87 -1.56 -0.65
CA ASP A 246 -25.88 -1.07 -1.60
C ASP A 246 -25.58 0.36 -2.05
N GLU A 247 -25.23 1.23 -1.10
CA GLU A 247 -24.84 2.61 -1.38
C GLU A 247 -23.55 2.67 -2.21
N ARG A 248 -22.51 1.94 -1.77
CA ARG A 248 -21.20 2.01 -2.43
C ARG A 248 -21.21 1.44 -3.83
N VAL A 249 -21.86 0.29 -4.05
CA VAL A 249 -21.97 -0.28 -5.40
C VAL A 249 -22.68 0.72 -6.32
N ALA A 250 -23.80 1.29 -5.90
CA ALA A 250 -24.54 2.26 -6.72
C ALA A 250 -23.72 3.50 -7.10
N VAL A 251 -22.95 4.04 -6.14
CA VAL A 251 -22.16 5.25 -6.33
C VAL A 251 -20.84 5.00 -7.06
N MET A 252 -20.22 3.83 -6.85
CA MET A 252 -18.88 3.52 -7.36
C MET A 252 -18.87 2.79 -8.71
N THR A 253 -19.98 2.18 -9.11
CA THR A 253 -20.09 1.48 -10.42
C THR A 253 -19.56 2.30 -11.61
N PRO A 254 -19.83 3.62 -11.73
CA PRO A 254 -19.28 4.44 -12.82
C PRO A 254 -17.74 4.52 -12.86
N TYR A 255 -17.05 4.16 -11.78
CA TYR A 255 -15.61 4.21 -11.61
C TYR A 255 -14.92 2.85 -11.76
N GLN A 256 -15.66 1.78 -12.11
CA GLN A 256 -15.09 0.46 -12.38
C GLN A 256 -14.03 0.54 -13.48
N VAL A 257 -12.86 -0.02 -13.21
CA VAL A 257 -11.80 -0.14 -14.21
C VAL A 257 -12.14 -1.28 -15.17
N ASN A 258 -12.62 -0.90 -16.35
CA ASN A 258 -12.94 -1.81 -17.44
C ASN A 258 -12.18 -1.39 -18.72
N MET A 259 -12.32 -2.17 -19.79
CA MET A 259 -11.63 -1.89 -21.05
C MET A 259 -11.97 -0.52 -21.67
N ASP A 260 -13.14 0.04 -21.38
CA ASP A 260 -13.48 1.37 -21.86
C ASP A 260 -12.71 2.46 -21.09
N VAL A 261 -12.53 2.30 -19.78
CA VAL A 261 -11.63 3.16 -18.98
C VAL A 261 -10.19 3.06 -19.49
N ILE A 262 -9.70 1.85 -19.79
CA ILE A 262 -8.37 1.65 -20.41
C ILE A 262 -8.25 2.44 -21.72
N LYS A 263 -9.26 2.39 -22.59
CA LYS A 263 -9.27 3.15 -23.87
C LYS A 263 -9.34 4.66 -23.64
N LEU A 264 -10.08 5.13 -22.64
CA LEU A 264 -10.21 6.57 -22.31
C LEU A 264 -8.87 7.21 -21.94
N THR A 265 -7.90 6.43 -21.50
CA THR A 265 -6.53 6.92 -21.29
C THR A 265 -5.90 7.44 -22.58
N GLY A 266 -6.28 6.90 -23.75
CA GLY A 266 -5.60 7.18 -25.01
C GLY A 266 -4.14 6.73 -25.04
N ASN A 267 -3.67 5.99 -24.04
CA ASN A 267 -2.30 5.49 -23.93
C ASN A 267 -2.30 3.97 -24.19
N PRO A 268 -1.80 3.50 -25.35
CA PRO A 268 -1.77 2.06 -25.64
C PRO A 268 -0.80 1.28 -24.75
N GLN A 269 0.04 1.97 -23.97
CA GLN A 269 0.99 1.37 -23.03
C GLN A 269 0.60 1.62 -21.57
N VAL A 270 -0.66 1.98 -21.29
CA VAL A 270 -1.16 2.09 -19.92
C VAL A 270 -1.02 0.74 -19.21
N LYS A 271 -0.78 0.75 -17.90
CA LYS A 271 -0.80 -0.43 -17.06
C LYS A 271 -1.85 -0.32 -15.96
N PHE A 272 -2.37 -1.46 -15.54
CA PHE A 272 -3.36 -1.59 -14.48
C PHE A 272 -2.71 -2.16 -13.21
N MET A 273 -2.99 -1.53 -12.08
CA MET A 273 -2.46 -1.84 -10.76
C MET A 273 -3.60 -1.98 -9.74
N HIS A 274 -3.38 -2.80 -8.72
CA HIS A 274 -4.36 -3.12 -7.68
C HIS A 274 -3.65 -3.79 -6.49
N CYS A 275 -3.88 -3.32 -5.26
CA CYS A 275 -3.15 -3.77 -4.06
C CYS A 275 -3.44 -5.23 -3.65
N LEU A 276 -4.59 -5.75 -4.11
CA LEU A 276 -5.15 -7.08 -3.87
C LEU A 276 -5.62 -7.30 -2.41
N PRO A 277 -6.74 -8.02 -2.20
CA PRO A 277 -7.44 -8.87 -3.16
C PRO A 277 -8.36 -8.04 -4.07
N ALA A 278 -8.64 -8.52 -5.28
CA ALA A 278 -9.58 -7.90 -6.20
C ALA A 278 -10.83 -8.78 -6.35
N PHE A 279 -11.99 -8.15 -6.46
CA PHE A 279 -13.24 -8.78 -6.86
C PHE A 279 -13.41 -8.60 -8.38
N HIS A 280 -12.63 -9.33 -9.18
CA HIS A 280 -12.66 -9.22 -10.65
C HIS A 280 -13.63 -10.22 -11.33
N ASN A 281 -14.02 -11.28 -10.63
CA ASN A 281 -14.91 -12.34 -11.12
C ASN A 281 -15.80 -12.92 -10.00
N ASN A 282 -16.55 -13.98 -10.32
CA ASN A 282 -17.48 -14.65 -9.40
C ASN A 282 -16.94 -15.96 -8.78
N GLU A 283 -15.63 -16.21 -8.83
CA GLU A 283 -15.03 -17.46 -8.32
C GLU A 283 -14.83 -17.47 -6.79
N THR A 284 -15.07 -16.33 -6.13
CA THR A 284 -15.07 -16.21 -4.66
C THR A 284 -16.48 -16.16 -4.10
N VAL A 285 -16.65 -16.55 -2.83
CA VAL A 285 -17.96 -16.50 -2.15
C VAL A 285 -18.57 -15.09 -2.20
N ILE A 286 -17.76 -14.05 -1.95
CA ILE A 286 -18.23 -12.66 -1.99
C ILE A 286 -18.47 -12.23 -3.45
N GLY A 287 -17.60 -12.59 -4.39
CA GLY A 287 -17.78 -12.29 -5.81
C GLY A 287 -19.09 -12.87 -6.36
N GLN A 288 -19.43 -14.11 -6.02
CA GLN A 288 -20.71 -14.71 -6.40
C GLN A 288 -21.90 -13.98 -5.76
N GLN A 289 -21.81 -13.59 -4.48
CA GLN A 289 -22.85 -12.79 -3.82
C GLN A 289 -23.06 -11.43 -4.48
N VAL A 290 -21.97 -10.77 -4.88
CA VAL A 290 -22.02 -9.51 -5.64
C VAL A 290 -22.68 -9.73 -7.00
N ALA A 291 -22.32 -10.79 -7.71
CA ALA A 291 -22.93 -11.15 -8.99
C ALA A 291 -24.43 -11.41 -8.85
N ASP A 292 -24.85 -12.20 -7.86
CA ASP A 292 -26.25 -12.53 -7.62
C ASP A 292 -27.09 -11.31 -7.23
N LYS A 293 -26.52 -10.40 -6.41
CA LYS A 293 -27.24 -9.24 -5.86
C LYS A 293 -27.30 -8.06 -6.83
N TYR A 294 -26.19 -7.77 -7.52
CA TYR A 294 -26.04 -6.55 -8.34
C TYR A 294 -25.97 -6.83 -9.84
N GLY A 295 -25.91 -8.10 -10.27
CA GLY A 295 -25.79 -8.45 -11.68
C GLY A 295 -24.45 -8.05 -12.30
N MET A 296 -23.41 -7.91 -11.48
CA MET A 296 -22.08 -7.47 -11.92
C MET A 296 -21.11 -8.65 -12.02
N ASN A 297 -20.29 -8.68 -13.08
CA ASN A 297 -19.16 -9.59 -13.20
C ASN A 297 -17.87 -8.81 -13.00
N GLY A 298 -17.29 -8.94 -11.81
CA GLY A 298 -16.31 -8.00 -11.29
C GLY A 298 -16.95 -6.76 -10.66
N LEU A 299 -16.28 -6.17 -9.68
CA LEU A 299 -16.74 -5.02 -8.89
C LEU A 299 -15.91 -3.79 -9.23
N GLU A 300 -14.73 -3.61 -8.62
CA GLU A 300 -13.86 -2.47 -8.91
C GLU A 300 -13.10 -2.59 -10.24
N VAL A 301 -12.93 -3.82 -10.71
CA VAL A 301 -12.27 -4.13 -11.98
C VAL A 301 -12.96 -5.31 -12.65
N THR A 302 -13.01 -5.30 -13.98
CA THR A 302 -13.50 -6.45 -14.75
C THR A 302 -12.41 -7.51 -14.94
N ASP A 303 -12.79 -8.79 -14.97
CA ASP A 303 -11.90 -9.91 -15.28
C ASP A 303 -11.06 -9.70 -16.55
N GLU A 304 -11.68 -9.11 -17.59
CA GLU A 304 -11.00 -8.82 -18.86
C GLU A 304 -9.79 -7.88 -18.68
N VAL A 305 -9.86 -6.88 -17.80
CA VAL A 305 -8.71 -6.02 -17.50
C VAL A 305 -7.73 -6.74 -16.58
N PHE A 306 -8.25 -7.42 -15.55
CA PHE A 306 -7.44 -8.07 -14.53
C PHE A 306 -6.52 -9.15 -15.11
N GLU A 307 -7.01 -9.94 -16.07
CA GLU A 307 -6.28 -11.03 -16.74
C GLU A 307 -5.61 -10.60 -18.06
N SER A 308 -5.66 -9.31 -18.42
CA SER A 308 -5.02 -8.79 -19.64
C SER A 308 -3.53 -8.48 -19.46
N ASP A 309 -2.85 -8.27 -20.59
CA ASP A 309 -1.48 -7.73 -20.64
C ASP A 309 -1.35 -6.30 -20.08
N TYR A 310 -2.47 -5.61 -19.79
CA TYR A 310 -2.43 -4.33 -19.07
C TYR A 310 -2.11 -4.54 -17.59
N SER A 311 -2.52 -5.67 -17.02
CA SER A 311 -2.38 -5.97 -15.60
C SER A 311 -0.93 -6.27 -15.22
N ILE A 312 -0.47 -5.62 -14.15
CA ILE A 312 0.84 -5.89 -13.53
C ILE A 312 0.71 -6.17 -12.03
N VAL A 313 -0.50 -6.55 -11.59
CA VAL A 313 -0.87 -6.72 -10.17
C VAL A 313 -0.03 -7.79 -9.45
N PHE A 314 0.49 -8.78 -10.18
CA PHE A 314 1.33 -9.82 -9.59
C PHE A 314 2.79 -9.38 -9.41
N ASP A 315 3.31 -8.56 -10.33
CA ASP A 315 4.62 -7.90 -10.15
C ASP A 315 4.55 -6.94 -8.95
N GLU A 316 3.46 -6.17 -8.85
CA GLU A 316 3.15 -5.30 -7.71
C GLU A 316 3.11 -6.10 -6.40
N ALA A 317 2.41 -7.24 -6.39
CA ALA A 317 2.31 -8.11 -5.23
C ALA A 317 3.66 -8.72 -4.82
N GLU A 318 4.52 -9.09 -5.77
CA GLU A 318 5.89 -9.55 -5.47
C GLU A 318 6.71 -8.41 -4.85
N ASN A 319 6.62 -7.21 -5.42
CA ASN A 319 7.39 -6.03 -4.99
C ASN A 319 7.12 -5.63 -3.54
N ARG A 320 5.97 -6.03 -2.95
CA ARG A 320 5.70 -5.93 -1.51
C ARG A 320 6.80 -6.52 -0.65
N MET A 321 7.29 -7.71 -1.02
CA MET A 321 8.32 -8.41 -0.24
C MET A 321 9.66 -7.68 -0.33
N HIS A 322 10.06 -7.26 -1.53
CA HIS A 322 11.35 -6.56 -1.73
C HIS A 322 11.38 -5.20 -1.03
N THR A 323 10.26 -4.46 -1.01
CA THR A 323 10.20 -3.14 -0.36
C THR A 323 10.08 -3.23 1.16
N ILE A 324 9.32 -4.20 1.68
CA ILE A 324 9.34 -4.52 3.12
C ILE A 324 10.74 -4.93 3.56
N LYS A 325 11.46 -5.72 2.75
CA LYS A 325 12.85 -6.07 3.01
C LYS A 325 13.74 -4.83 3.10
N ALA A 326 13.60 -3.87 2.17
CA ALA A 326 14.34 -2.62 2.21
C ALA A 326 14.06 -1.82 3.49
N VAL A 327 12.79 -1.71 3.91
CA VAL A 327 12.40 -1.04 5.17
C VAL A 327 13.10 -1.70 6.37
N MET A 328 13.04 -3.03 6.49
CA MET A 328 13.69 -3.75 7.60
C MET A 328 15.21 -3.62 7.55
N VAL A 329 15.84 -3.79 6.39
CA VAL A 329 17.30 -3.65 6.24
C VAL A 329 17.75 -2.23 6.54
N ALA A 330 17.05 -1.20 6.06
CA ALA A 330 17.43 0.19 6.29
C ALA A 330 17.31 0.61 7.77
N THR A 331 16.32 0.07 8.47
CA THR A 331 16.01 0.46 9.86
C THR A 331 16.69 -0.42 10.91
N LEU A 332 16.98 -1.68 10.59
CA LEU A 332 17.50 -2.68 11.55
C LEU A 332 18.82 -3.35 11.10
N GLY A 333 19.13 -3.33 9.80
CA GLY A 333 20.30 -3.98 9.20
C GLY A 333 21.63 -3.40 9.69
N GLN A 334 22.63 -4.27 9.81
CA GLN A 334 24.01 -3.91 10.20
C GLN A 334 24.89 -3.49 9.03
#